data_AF-A0A7L4Y5L7-F1
#
_entry.id   AF-A0A7L4Y5L7-F1
#
_cell.length_a   1.000
_cell.length_b   1.000
_cell.length_c   1.000
_cell.angle_alpha   90.00
_cell.angle_beta   90.00
_cell.angle_gamma   90.00
#
_symmetry.space_group_name_H-M   'P 1'
#
loop_
_entity.id
_entity.type
_entity.pdbx_description
1 polymer ?
#
loop_
_entity_poly.entity_id
_entity_poly.type
_entity_poly.pdbx_seq_one_letter_code
_entity_poly.pdbx_strand_id
1 'polypeptide(L)'
;MHTSDEVYHQVIWDPRLDPERFVMGIAERGAPPKRVALPDFVPGGEIPWHRVLFFEADGEIVWDRASHVDRLRETAAGERPEPPPPVLAVPPTHRTAVAWIPPPQLWPPLQHIRRDHDRQIHRWPPHVNVLFGFVPEDDFPRAAPLVASALAGVPAFRARLEGVHWFGHREDATVWIDPAAAGEEPWARLRDALESRFPLCGGHSKGYTPHLSLGRSHDPHRLAADAEALLGAMTTRVTELVLLSRRGEEPMRVRAVVRLGTGHVRWTPD
;
A
#
# COMPACT_ATOMS: atom_id res chain seq x y z
N MET A 1 14.18 -38.20 5.52
CA MET A 1 15.36 -37.45 5.10
C MET A 1 15.63 -37.78 3.65
N HIS A 2 15.59 -36.78 2.79
CA HIS A 2 15.87 -36.93 1.37
C HIS A 2 17.34 -37.27 1.13
N THR A 3 17.64 -37.91 0.01
CA THR A 3 19.00 -38.11 -0.51
C THR A 3 19.55 -36.81 -1.12
N SER A 4 20.86 -36.73 -1.35
CA SER A 4 21.46 -35.54 -1.97
C SER A 4 20.97 -35.28 -3.40
N ASP A 5 20.62 -36.34 -4.15
CA ASP A 5 20.05 -36.23 -5.49
C ASP A 5 18.64 -35.64 -5.44
N GLU A 6 17.80 -36.14 -4.53
CA GLU A 6 16.46 -35.61 -4.29
C GLU A 6 16.49 -34.14 -3.82
N VAL A 7 17.42 -33.78 -2.93
CA VAL A 7 17.59 -32.40 -2.46
C VAL A 7 18.03 -31.48 -3.59
N TYR A 8 19.01 -31.90 -4.41
CA TYR A 8 19.43 -31.13 -5.58
C TYR A 8 18.24 -30.88 -6.51
N HIS A 9 17.50 -31.92 -6.87
CA HIS A 9 16.34 -31.79 -7.75
C HIS A 9 15.22 -30.96 -7.12
N GLN A 10 15.02 -31.03 -5.81
CA GLN A 10 14.06 -30.16 -5.12
C GLN A 10 14.48 -28.69 -5.21
N VAL A 11 15.76 -28.36 -5.00
CA VAL A 11 16.25 -26.98 -5.12
C VAL A 11 16.14 -26.46 -6.55
N ILE A 12 16.44 -27.28 -7.55
CA ILE A 12 16.38 -26.88 -8.97
C ILE A 12 14.93 -26.65 -9.44
N TRP A 13 13.98 -27.47 -8.99
CA TRP A 13 12.62 -27.49 -9.55
C TRP A 13 11.56 -26.84 -8.65
N ASP A 14 11.85 -26.56 -7.38
CA ASP A 14 10.92 -25.80 -6.53
C ASP A 14 10.97 -24.32 -6.92
N PRO A 15 9.88 -23.74 -7.47
CA PRO A 15 9.87 -22.35 -7.91
C PRO A 15 10.06 -21.35 -6.76
N ARG A 16 9.85 -21.78 -5.50
CA ARG A 16 10.10 -20.94 -4.33
C ARG A 16 11.57 -20.77 -4.02
N LEU A 17 12.44 -21.68 -4.48
CA LEU A 17 13.85 -21.69 -4.16
C LEU A 17 14.68 -21.02 -5.26
N ASP A 18 15.75 -20.34 -4.86
CA ASP A 18 16.71 -19.70 -5.75
C ASP A 18 18.03 -20.47 -5.76
N PRO A 19 18.33 -21.27 -6.81
CA PRO A 19 19.55 -22.07 -6.88
C PRO A 19 20.85 -21.29 -6.65
N GLU A 20 20.89 -20.01 -7.03
CA GLU A 20 22.05 -19.11 -6.84
C GLU A 20 22.41 -18.89 -5.36
N ARG A 21 21.45 -19.11 -4.46
CA ARG A 21 21.65 -18.95 -3.00
C ARG A 21 22.15 -20.22 -2.33
N PHE A 22 22.32 -21.32 -3.08
CA PHE A 22 22.72 -22.61 -2.54
C PHE A 22 24.18 -22.96 -2.84
N VAL A 23 24.81 -23.59 -1.85
CA VAL A 23 26.17 -24.13 -1.94
C VAL A 23 26.15 -25.58 -1.49
N MET A 24 26.86 -26.44 -2.22
CA MET A 24 27.03 -27.85 -1.87
C MET A 24 28.42 -28.10 -1.28
N GLY A 25 28.45 -28.83 -0.17
CA GLY A 25 29.67 -29.38 0.40
C GLY A 25 30.01 -30.74 -0.20
N ILE A 26 31.16 -30.86 -0.84
CA ILE A 26 31.60 -32.07 -1.55
C ILE A 26 32.83 -32.65 -0.85
N ALA A 27 32.80 -33.95 -0.55
CA ALA A 27 33.90 -34.64 0.11
C ALA A 27 35.19 -34.60 -0.74
N GLU A 28 36.29 -34.14 -0.14
CA GLU A 28 37.64 -34.23 -0.69
C GLU A 28 38.53 -35.12 0.18
N ARG A 29 39.49 -35.81 -0.45
CA ARG A 29 40.35 -36.77 0.26
C ARG A 29 41.42 -36.01 1.05
N GLY A 30 41.39 -36.15 2.37
CA GLY A 30 42.42 -35.57 3.26
C GLY A 30 42.33 -34.05 3.43
N ALA A 31 41.21 -33.46 3.02
CA ALA A 31 40.94 -32.03 3.09
C ALA A 31 39.51 -31.79 3.62
N PRO A 32 39.20 -30.59 4.15
CA PRO A 32 37.83 -30.21 4.45
C PRO A 32 36.95 -30.25 3.18
N PRO A 33 35.62 -30.38 3.32
CA PRO A 33 34.72 -30.44 2.17
C PRO A 33 34.86 -29.22 1.27
N LYS A 34 34.96 -29.44 -0.05
CA LYS A 34 34.96 -28.37 -1.04
C LYS A 34 33.56 -27.80 -1.16
N ARG A 35 33.46 -26.47 -1.15
CA ARG A 35 32.21 -25.74 -1.33
C ARG A 35 32.06 -25.38 -2.80
N VAL A 36 30.97 -25.80 -3.42
CA VAL A 36 30.66 -25.56 -4.84
C VAL A 36 29.30 -24.89 -4.93
N ALA A 37 29.20 -23.77 -5.64
CA ALA A 37 27.91 -23.13 -5.89
C ALA A 37 27.01 -24.11 -6.64
N LEU A 38 25.75 -24.24 -6.23
CA LEU A 38 24.83 -25.21 -6.81
C LEU A 38 24.65 -25.05 -8.34
N PRO A 39 24.62 -23.83 -8.92
CA PRO A 39 24.57 -23.64 -10.37
C PRO A 39 25.80 -24.19 -11.13
N ASP A 40 26.97 -24.26 -10.47
CA ASP A 40 28.22 -24.75 -11.07
C ASP A 40 28.32 -26.29 -11.05
N PHE A 41 27.41 -26.96 -10.36
CA PHE A 41 27.42 -28.41 -10.28
C PHE A 41 26.72 -29.06 -11.48
N VAL A 42 27.37 -30.07 -12.06
CA VAL A 42 26.88 -30.82 -13.22
C VAL A 42 26.38 -32.21 -12.77
N PRO A 43 25.06 -32.46 -12.73
CA PRO A 43 24.49 -33.77 -12.42
C PRO A 43 24.96 -34.84 -13.40
N GLY A 44 25.33 -36.02 -12.88
CA GLY A 44 25.87 -37.11 -13.70
C GLY A 44 27.30 -36.88 -14.24
N GLY A 45 27.97 -35.80 -13.82
CA GLY A 45 29.37 -35.53 -14.13
C GLY A 45 30.36 -36.32 -13.27
N GLU A 46 31.56 -35.78 -13.09
CA GLU A 46 32.67 -36.45 -12.38
C GLU A 46 32.44 -36.62 -10.86
N ILE A 47 31.50 -35.86 -10.28
CA ILE A 47 31.23 -35.88 -8.84
C ILE A 47 29.97 -36.72 -8.58
N PRO A 48 30.12 -37.95 -8.02
CA PRO A 48 28.98 -38.78 -7.69
C PRO A 48 28.22 -38.27 -6.44
N TRP A 49 26.92 -38.53 -6.38
CA TRP A 49 26.03 -38.06 -5.30
C TRP A 49 26.46 -38.47 -3.88
N HIS A 50 27.06 -39.65 -3.71
CA HIS A 50 27.56 -40.10 -2.41
C HIS A 50 28.74 -39.26 -1.88
N ARG A 51 29.29 -38.34 -2.67
CA ARG A 51 30.28 -37.35 -2.22
C ARG A 51 29.67 -36.03 -1.74
N VAL A 52 28.40 -35.77 -2.02
CA VAL A 52 27.71 -34.55 -1.53
C VAL A 52 27.37 -34.72 -0.05
N LEU A 53 28.01 -33.95 0.82
CA LEU A 53 27.89 -34.06 2.28
C LEU A 53 26.77 -33.17 2.85
N PHE A 54 26.64 -31.94 2.35
CA PHE A 54 25.63 -30.99 2.83
C PHE A 54 25.17 -30.04 1.72
N PHE A 55 24.01 -29.42 1.93
CA PHE A 55 23.54 -28.23 1.22
C PHE A 55 23.43 -27.09 2.22
N GLU A 56 23.93 -25.93 1.81
CA GLU A 56 23.82 -24.68 2.55
C GLU A 56 23.05 -23.67 1.72
N ALA A 57 22.18 -22.90 2.35
CA ALA A 57 21.53 -21.73 1.75
C ALA A 57 21.68 -20.53 2.68
N ASP A 58 22.07 -19.37 2.15
CA ASP A 58 22.23 -18.13 2.94
C ASP A 58 23.09 -18.26 4.22
N GLY A 59 24.08 -19.16 4.23
CA GLY A 59 24.91 -19.43 5.42
C GLY A 59 24.34 -20.46 6.39
N GLU A 60 23.13 -20.98 6.15
CA GLU A 60 22.48 -22.01 6.96
C GLU A 60 22.59 -23.39 6.30
N ILE A 61 22.99 -24.41 7.05
CA ILE A 61 22.92 -25.81 6.60
C ILE A 61 21.46 -26.27 6.59
N VAL A 62 20.91 -26.42 5.38
CA VAL A 62 19.51 -26.82 5.16
C VAL A 62 19.36 -28.33 4.96
N TRP A 63 20.45 -29.02 4.63
CA TRP A 63 20.52 -30.47 4.58
C TRP A 63 21.94 -30.95 4.90
N ASP A 64 22.10 -31.97 5.73
CA ASP A 64 23.41 -32.57 6.04
C ASP A 64 23.29 -34.09 6.24
N ARG A 65 24.17 -34.81 5.55
CA ARG A 65 24.14 -36.28 5.52
C ARG A 65 24.57 -36.91 6.84
N ALA A 66 25.56 -36.36 7.52
CA ALA A 66 26.18 -36.99 8.69
C ALA A 66 25.33 -36.82 9.95
N SER A 67 24.77 -35.63 10.11
CA SER A 67 23.90 -35.24 11.23
C SER A 67 22.41 -35.51 10.97
N HIS A 68 22.07 -36.02 9.79
CA HIS A 68 20.71 -36.31 9.35
C HIS A 68 19.76 -35.10 9.38
N VAL A 69 20.28 -33.91 9.08
CA VAL A 69 19.49 -32.68 8.97
C VAL A 69 18.83 -32.61 7.59
N ASP A 70 17.55 -32.27 7.57
CA ASP A 70 16.77 -32.00 6.35
C ASP A 70 15.66 -31.01 6.70
N ARG A 71 15.95 -29.73 6.49
CA ARG A 71 15.10 -28.59 6.86
C ARG A 71 14.71 -27.73 5.66
N LEU A 72 14.95 -28.22 4.44
CA LEU A 72 14.69 -27.48 3.20
C LEU A 72 13.23 -26.99 3.08
N ARG A 73 12.29 -27.66 3.75
CA ARG A 73 10.86 -27.26 3.78
C ARG A 73 10.47 -26.39 4.97
N GLU A 74 11.34 -26.26 5.96
CA GLU A 74 11.08 -25.60 7.24
C GLU A 74 11.76 -24.24 7.34
N THR A 75 12.86 -24.05 6.61
CA THR A 75 13.62 -22.78 6.56
C THR A 75 13.21 -21.91 5.37
N ALA A 76 13.33 -20.60 5.54
CA ALA A 76 13.22 -19.61 4.47
C ALA A 76 14.56 -19.39 3.73
N ALA A 77 15.66 -19.99 4.22
CA ALA A 77 16.97 -19.89 3.59
C ALA A 77 16.94 -20.46 2.18
N GLY A 78 17.45 -19.69 1.23
CA GLY A 78 17.44 -20.06 -0.19
C GLY A 78 16.10 -19.84 -0.90
N GLU A 79 15.07 -19.30 -0.23
CA GLU A 79 13.86 -18.88 -0.94
C GLU A 79 14.16 -17.68 -1.85
N ARG A 80 13.53 -17.64 -3.02
CA ARG A 80 13.52 -16.47 -3.89
C ARG A 80 12.89 -15.32 -3.12
N PRO A 81 13.50 -14.12 -3.12
CA PRO A 81 12.80 -12.94 -2.63
C PRO A 81 11.51 -12.79 -3.43
N GLU A 82 10.38 -12.57 -2.75
CA GLU A 82 9.13 -12.25 -3.43
C GLU A 82 9.38 -11.02 -4.33
N PRO A 83 8.93 -11.06 -5.61
CA PRO A 83 9.05 -9.89 -6.45
C PRO A 83 8.31 -8.73 -5.78
N PRO A 84 8.86 -7.50 -5.85
CA PRO A 84 8.20 -6.36 -5.24
C PRO A 84 6.77 -6.23 -5.78
N PRO A 85 5.82 -5.80 -4.95
CA PRO A 85 4.45 -5.62 -5.37
C PRO A 85 4.38 -4.77 -6.65
N PRO A 86 3.50 -5.10 -7.61
CA PRO A 86 3.38 -4.34 -8.85
C PRO A 86 3.05 -2.87 -8.55
N VAL A 87 3.70 -1.96 -9.27
CA VAL A 87 3.54 -0.51 -9.15
C VAL A 87 3.08 0.10 -10.47
N LEU A 88 2.39 1.24 -10.39
CA LEU A 88 2.00 2.05 -11.55
C LEU A 88 2.63 3.44 -11.43
N ALA A 89 3.76 3.63 -12.12
CA ALA A 89 4.50 4.88 -12.17
C ALA A 89 4.08 5.74 -13.37
N VAL A 90 2.87 6.30 -13.32
CA VAL A 90 2.33 7.23 -14.32
C VAL A 90 2.30 8.65 -13.75
N PRO A 91 2.68 9.68 -14.52
CA PRO A 91 2.60 11.07 -14.06
C PRO A 91 1.19 11.44 -13.57
N PRO A 92 1.06 12.07 -12.39
CA PRO A 92 -0.24 12.39 -11.81
C PRO A 92 -0.92 13.57 -12.51
N THR A 93 -2.23 13.71 -12.30
CA THR A 93 -3.04 14.85 -12.75
C THR A 93 -3.97 15.34 -11.66
N HIS A 94 -4.16 16.67 -11.57
CA HIS A 94 -5.10 17.30 -10.62
C HIS A 94 -6.57 17.12 -11.00
N ARG A 95 -6.86 16.29 -12.01
CA ARG A 95 -8.22 15.91 -12.43
C ARG A 95 -8.70 14.62 -11.78
N THR A 96 -7.83 13.88 -11.09
CA THR A 96 -8.17 12.63 -10.44
C THR A 96 -7.68 12.59 -9.00
N ALA A 97 -8.35 11.78 -8.18
CA ALA A 97 -8.00 11.59 -6.77
C ALA A 97 -8.44 10.22 -6.26
N VAL A 98 -7.78 9.75 -5.21
CA VAL A 98 -8.27 8.70 -4.31
C VAL A 98 -8.67 9.37 -3.00
N ALA A 99 -9.94 9.27 -2.64
CA ALA A 99 -10.48 9.98 -1.48
C ALA A 99 -11.44 9.12 -0.67
N TRP A 100 -11.63 9.48 0.60
CA TRP A 100 -12.79 9.07 1.36
C TRP A 100 -13.90 10.13 1.23
N ILE A 101 -15.14 9.69 1.06
CA ILE A 101 -16.33 10.54 1.12
C ILE A 101 -17.10 10.14 2.39
N PRO A 102 -17.36 11.06 3.34
CA PRO A 102 -18.17 10.76 4.52
C PRO A 102 -19.58 10.33 4.09
N PRO A 103 -20.24 9.49 4.89
CA PRO A 103 -21.57 9.03 4.53
C PRO A 103 -22.57 10.21 4.55
N PRO A 104 -23.64 10.17 3.72
CA PRO A 104 -24.55 11.30 3.52
C PRO A 104 -25.16 11.89 4.80
N GLN A 105 -25.26 11.10 5.87
CA GLN A 105 -25.81 11.54 7.16
C GLN A 105 -24.96 12.63 7.82
N LEU A 106 -23.65 12.70 7.52
CA LEU A 106 -22.78 13.76 8.04
C LEU A 106 -22.82 15.03 7.18
N TRP A 107 -23.43 14.99 6.00
CA TRP A 107 -23.35 16.09 5.03
C TRP A 107 -24.13 17.34 5.43
N PRO A 108 -25.35 17.28 6.03
CA PRO A 108 -26.13 18.49 6.25
C PRO A 108 -25.38 19.59 7.01
N PRO A 109 -24.73 19.32 8.17
CA PRO A 109 -24.01 20.38 8.88
C PRO A 109 -22.68 20.75 8.19
N LEU A 110 -21.97 19.80 7.58
CA LEU A 110 -20.76 20.09 6.78
C LEU A 110 -21.07 21.03 5.60
N GLN A 111 -22.13 20.71 4.85
CA GLN A 111 -22.55 21.47 3.68
C GLN A 111 -23.20 22.81 4.07
N HIS A 112 -23.77 22.93 5.26
CA HIS A 112 -24.23 24.23 5.76
C HIS A 112 -23.07 25.24 5.77
N ILE A 113 -21.93 24.86 6.35
CA ILE A 113 -20.72 25.71 6.36
C ILE A 113 -20.15 25.86 4.95
N ARG A 114 -19.98 24.76 4.20
CA ARG A 114 -19.34 24.79 2.88
C ARG A 114 -20.10 25.66 1.87
N ARG A 115 -21.42 25.82 1.98
CA ARG A 115 -22.22 26.64 1.05
C ARG A 115 -21.77 28.10 1.05
N ASP A 116 -21.39 28.61 2.22
CA ASP A 116 -21.05 30.02 2.39
C ASP A 116 -19.54 30.28 2.25
N HIS A 117 -18.71 29.24 2.44
CA HIS A 117 -17.26 29.40 2.56
C HIS A 117 -16.42 28.60 1.55
N ASP A 118 -16.96 27.52 0.96
CA ASP A 118 -16.20 26.67 0.04
C ASP A 118 -16.48 27.02 -1.42
N ARG A 119 -15.53 27.74 -2.03
CA ARG A 119 -15.54 28.09 -3.46
C ARG A 119 -15.61 26.86 -4.38
N GLN A 120 -15.27 25.68 -3.88
CA GLN A 120 -15.28 24.42 -4.63
C GLN A 120 -16.48 23.53 -4.30
N ILE A 121 -17.50 24.01 -3.57
CA ILE A 121 -18.66 23.20 -3.17
C ILE A 121 -19.38 22.53 -4.36
N HIS A 122 -19.46 23.19 -5.51
CA HIS A 122 -20.08 22.64 -6.71
C HIS A 122 -19.19 21.63 -7.44
N ARG A 123 -17.88 21.67 -7.18
CA ARG A 123 -16.89 20.78 -7.80
C ARG A 123 -16.65 19.52 -6.98
N TRP A 124 -16.71 19.61 -5.66
CA TRP A 124 -16.34 18.53 -4.77
C TRP A 124 -17.45 18.21 -3.76
N PRO A 125 -17.81 16.93 -3.58
CA PRO A 125 -18.52 16.52 -2.37
C PRO A 125 -17.62 16.75 -1.14
N PRO A 126 -18.17 16.70 0.09
CA PRO A 126 -17.34 16.61 1.28
C PRO A 126 -16.40 15.41 1.12
N HIS A 127 -15.11 15.56 1.41
CA HIS A 127 -14.13 14.51 1.17
C HIS A 127 -12.88 14.70 2.02
N VAL A 128 -12.14 13.61 2.21
CA VAL A 128 -10.75 13.61 2.69
C VAL A 128 -9.91 12.99 1.59
N ASN A 129 -9.00 13.76 0.99
CA ASN A 129 -8.10 13.23 -0.01
C ASN A 129 -7.04 12.35 0.65
N VAL A 130 -6.90 11.11 0.18
CA VAL A 130 -5.77 10.25 0.54
C VAL A 130 -4.64 10.48 -0.47
N LEU A 131 -4.96 10.43 -1.76
CA LEU A 131 -4.09 10.86 -2.86
C LEU A 131 -4.81 11.90 -3.72
N PHE A 132 -4.32 13.13 -3.74
CA PHE A 132 -4.76 14.16 -4.69
C PHE A 132 -3.65 14.42 -5.71
N GLY A 133 -3.99 14.43 -7.00
CA GLY A 133 -3.00 14.22 -8.04
C GLY A 133 -2.76 12.73 -8.21
N PHE A 134 -3.72 12.03 -8.82
CA PHE A 134 -3.65 10.59 -9.06
C PHE A 134 -3.39 10.31 -10.55
N VAL A 135 -3.33 9.04 -10.96
CA VAL A 135 -3.15 8.68 -12.37
C VAL A 135 -4.31 9.19 -13.24
N PRO A 136 -4.11 9.44 -14.54
CA PRO A 136 -5.19 9.81 -15.46
C PRO A 136 -6.38 8.83 -15.43
N GLU A 137 -7.57 9.32 -15.75
CA GLU A 137 -8.81 8.52 -15.76
C GLU A 137 -8.67 7.27 -16.68
N ASP A 138 -7.99 7.40 -17.81
CA ASP A 138 -7.73 6.31 -18.77
C ASP A 138 -6.89 5.16 -18.18
N ASP A 139 -6.12 5.43 -17.12
CA ASP A 139 -5.31 4.44 -16.41
C ASP A 139 -6.08 3.78 -15.25
N PHE A 140 -7.32 4.17 -14.96
CA PHE A 140 -8.12 3.58 -13.88
C PHE A 140 -8.27 2.05 -14.00
N PRO A 141 -8.46 1.43 -15.18
CA PRO A 141 -8.49 -0.02 -15.31
C PRO A 141 -7.21 -0.72 -14.82
N ARG A 142 -6.05 -0.06 -14.96
CA ARG A 142 -4.75 -0.56 -14.48
C ARG A 142 -4.53 -0.23 -13.01
N ALA A 143 -5.02 0.91 -12.55
CA ALA A 143 -4.85 1.39 -11.17
C ALA A 143 -5.78 0.68 -10.18
N ALA A 144 -7.04 0.43 -10.54
CA ALA A 144 -8.03 -0.11 -9.62
C ALA A 144 -7.63 -1.47 -8.99
N PRO A 145 -7.04 -2.43 -9.72
CA PRO A 145 -6.51 -3.67 -9.11
C PRO A 145 -5.38 -3.42 -8.10
N LEU A 146 -4.55 -2.41 -8.32
CA LEU A 146 -3.47 -2.05 -7.39
C LEU A 146 -4.01 -1.35 -6.15
N VAL A 147 -4.98 -0.46 -6.30
CA VAL A 147 -5.73 0.13 -5.18
C VAL A 147 -6.44 -0.97 -4.39
N ALA A 148 -7.10 -1.91 -5.06
CA ALA A 148 -7.75 -3.06 -4.44
C ALA A 148 -6.77 -3.90 -3.61
N SER A 149 -5.63 -4.27 -4.19
CA SER A 149 -4.59 -5.03 -3.49
C SER A 149 -4.05 -4.28 -2.27
N ALA A 150 -3.79 -2.97 -2.39
CA ALA A 150 -3.35 -2.15 -1.27
C ALA A 150 -4.40 -2.08 -0.15
N LEU A 151 -5.67 -1.84 -0.49
CA LEU A 151 -6.74 -1.67 0.48
C LEU A 151 -7.23 -3.00 1.09
N ALA A 152 -6.98 -4.15 0.46
CA ALA A 152 -7.25 -5.47 1.04
C ALA A 152 -6.47 -5.70 2.34
N GLY A 153 -5.26 -5.13 2.45
CA GLY A 153 -4.43 -5.20 3.67
C GLY A 153 -4.80 -4.19 4.77
N VAL A 154 -5.75 -3.29 4.52
CA VAL A 154 -6.12 -2.23 5.47
C VAL A 154 -7.54 -2.48 6.00
N PRO A 155 -7.74 -2.80 7.30
CA PRO A 155 -9.07 -3.02 7.85
C PRO A 155 -9.88 -1.72 7.92
N ALA A 156 -11.21 -1.85 7.83
CA ALA A 156 -12.11 -0.74 8.06
C ALA A 156 -12.01 -0.23 9.51
N PHE A 157 -11.88 1.08 9.69
CA PHE A 157 -11.64 1.72 10.99
C PHE A 157 -12.70 2.77 11.34
N ARG A 158 -12.71 3.21 12.60
CA ARG A 158 -13.56 4.30 13.09
C ARG A 158 -12.83 5.63 12.90
N ALA A 159 -13.46 6.58 12.22
CA ALA A 159 -13.01 7.96 12.15
C ALA A 159 -13.82 8.83 13.11
N ARG A 160 -13.14 9.74 13.81
CA ARG A 160 -13.75 10.78 14.63
C ARG A 160 -13.38 12.11 14.00
N LEU A 161 -14.41 12.84 13.56
CA LEU A 161 -14.28 14.17 12.99
C LEU A 161 -14.52 15.17 14.12
N GLU A 162 -13.46 15.85 14.56
CA GLU A 162 -13.51 16.80 15.67
C GLU A 162 -12.27 17.70 15.63
N GLY A 163 -12.38 18.92 16.12
CA GLY A 163 -11.29 19.90 16.06
C GLY A 163 -11.27 20.57 14.70
N VAL A 164 -11.41 21.90 14.69
CA VAL A 164 -11.34 22.68 13.47
C VAL A 164 -10.04 23.45 13.44
N HIS A 165 -9.28 23.21 12.39
CA HIS A 165 -7.97 23.79 12.19
C HIS A 165 -7.94 24.58 10.88
N TRP A 166 -6.85 25.29 10.66
CA TRP A 166 -6.67 26.05 9.44
C TRP A 166 -5.19 26.18 9.08
N PHE A 167 -4.91 26.39 7.79
CA PHE A 167 -3.60 26.78 7.30
C PHE A 167 -3.71 27.97 6.36
N GLY A 168 -2.76 28.90 6.50
CA GLY A 168 -2.74 30.16 5.76
C GLY A 168 -2.29 30.00 4.31
N HIS A 169 -2.92 30.78 3.45
CA HIS A 169 -2.46 31.14 2.11
C HIS A 169 -2.02 32.62 2.12
N ARG A 170 -1.70 33.17 0.95
CA ARG A 170 -1.26 34.57 0.84
C ARG A 170 -2.31 35.58 1.35
N GLU A 171 -3.59 35.33 1.12
CA GLU A 171 -4.66 36.32 1.36
C GLU A 171 -5.78 35.80 2.27
N ASP A 172 -5.93 34.49 2.42
CA ASP A 172 -6.97 33.85 3.23
C ASP A 172 -6.39 32.55 3.84
N ALA A 173 -7.22 31.77 4.53
CA ALA A 173 -6.83 30.46 5.04
C ALA A 173 -7.88 29.42 4.66
N THR A 174 -7.43 28.17 4.46
CA THR A 174 -8.35 27.03 4.37
C THR A 174 -8.67 26.55 5.77
N VAL A 175 -9.96 26.49 6.10
CA VAL A 175 -10.48 25.97 7.36
C VAL A 175 -10.99 24.55 7.11
N TRP A 176 -10.68 23.62 8.01
CA TRP A 176 -10.96 22.20 7.85
C TRP A 176 -11.21 21.52 9.20
N ILE A 177 -12.06 20.50 9.20
CA ILE A 177 -12.26 19.63 10.37
C ILE A 177 -11.31 18.44 10.30
N ASP A 178 -10.70 18.07 11.43
CA ASP A 178 -9.79 16.93 11.53
C ASP A 178 -10.56 15.60 11.54
N PRO A 179 -10.42 14.74 10.51
CA PRO A 179 -11.05 13.41 10.47
C PRO A 179 -10.29 12.34 11.25
N ALA A 180 -9.12 12.69 11.79
CA ALA A 180 -8.19 11.81 12.48
C ALA A 180 -8.09 12.13 13.98
N ALA A 181 -9.08 12.81 14.57
CA ALA A 181 -9.08 13.18 15.98
C ALA A 181 -9.03 11.98 16.96
N ALA A 182 -9.33 10.76 16.48
CA ALA A 182 -9.17 9.51 17.24
C ALA A 182 -7.81 8.80 17.00
N GLY A 183 -6.92 9.38 16.20
CA GLY A 183 -5.62 8.84 15.82
C GLY A 183 -5.35 8.95 14.32
N GLU A 184 -4.13 9.39 13.97
CA GLU A 184 -3.67 9.54 12.57
C GLU A 184 -3.26 8.23 11.91
N GLU A 185 -2.90 7.21 12.70
CA GLU A 185 -2.32 5.96 12.20
C GLU A 185 -3.15 5.26 11.11
N PRO A 186 -4.49 5.11 11.22
CA PRO A 186 -5.26 4.46 10.17
C PRO A 186 -5.27 5.24 8.85
N TRP A 187 -5.21 6.57 8.92
CA TRP A 187 -5.12 7.44 7.75
C TRP A 187 -3.73 7.36 7.11
N ALA A 188 -2.66 7.38 7.93
CA ALA A 188 -1.29 7.20 7.46
C ALA A 188 -1.11 5.85 6.78
N ARG A 189 -1.64 4.77 7.37
CA ARG A 189 -1.61 3.42 6.78
C ARG A 189 -2.29 3.37 5.40
N LEU A 190 -3.43 4.06 5.21
CA LEU A 190 -4.07 4.17 3.90
C LEU A 190 -3.17 4.89 2.89
N ARG A 191 -2.51 5.97 3.32
CA ARG A 191 -1.60 6.74 2.48
C ARG A 191 -0.40 5.90 2.05
N ASP A 192 0.29 5.29 3.00
CA ASP A 192 1.49 4.47 2.77
C ASP A 192 1.20 3.28 1.86
N ALA A 193 0.07 2.58 2.11
CA ALA A 193 -0.35 1.45 1.29
C ALA A 193 -0.55 1.85 -0.17
N LEU A 194 -1.11 3.03 -0.44
CA LEU A 194 -1.31 3.52 -1.80
C LEU A 194 -0.02 4.07 -2.42
N GLU A 195 0.78 4.86 -1.69
CA GLU A 195 2.06 5.39 -2.21
C GLU A 195 3.02 4.27 -2.61
N SER A 196 3.02 3.14 -1.90
CA SER A 196 3.80 1.96 -2.26
C SER A 196 3.46 1.40 -3.66
N ARG A 197 2.24 1.63 -4.15
CA ARG A 197 1.77 1.18 -5.48
C ARG A 197 1.82 2.27 -6.53
N PHE A 198 1.84 3.54 -6.12
CA PHE A 198 1.78 4.70 -6.99
C PHE A 198 2.87 5.72 -6.63
N PRO A 199 4.15 5.42 -6.88
CA PRO A 199 5.27 6.21 -6.37
C PRO A 199 5.36 7.63 -6.94
N LEU A 200 4.67 7.92 -8.04
CA LEU A 200 4.58 9.27 -8.61
C LEU A 200 3.32 10.04 -8.14
N CYS A 201 2.43 9.40 -7.39
CA CYS A 201 1.22 10.01 -6.83
C CYS A 201 1.45 10.36 -5.35
N GLY A 202 0.81 11.43 -4.87
CA GLY A 202 1.06 11.95 -3.53
C GLY A 202 2.10 13.08 -3.54
N GLY A 203 1.70 14.23 -3.00
CA GLY A 203 2.54 15.42 -2.98
C GLY A 203 3.79 15.22 -2.11
N HIS A 204 4.94 15.67 -2.60
CA HIS A 204 6.23 15.56 -1.90
C HIS A 204 6.46 16.76 -0.97
N SER A 205 7.05 16.48 0.21
CA SER A 205 7.84 17.36 1.11
C SER A 205 7.31 17.70 2.51
N LYS A 206 6.01 17.56 2.84
CA LYS A 206 5.49 18.02 4.15
C LYS A 206 4.69 17.00 4.97
N GLY A 207 4.79 15.71 4.63
CA GLY A 207 3.99 14.67 5.27
C GLY A 207 2.52 14.70 4.82
N TYR A 208 1.71 13.82 5.39
CA TYR A 208 0.29 13.68 5.10
C TYR A 208 -0.54 14.13 6.29
N THR A 209 -1.35 15.18 6.08
CA THR A 209 -2.34 15.63 7.06
C THR A 209 -3.73 15.37 6.48
N PRO A 210 -4.47 14.35 6.95
CA PRO A 210 -5.84 14.12 6.52
C PRO A 210 -6.70 15.31 6.97
N HIS A 211 -7.51 15.86 6.07
CA HIS A 211 -8.37 17.00 6.38
C HIS A 211 -9.63 16.98 5.53
N LEU A 212 -10.75 17.44 6.09
CA LEU A 212 -11.98 17.72 5.36
C LEU A 212 -12.20 19.23 5.32
N SER A 213 -11.99 19.84 4.15
CA SER A 213 -12.14 21.28 3.97
C SER A 213 -13.59 21.74 4.16
N LEU A 214 -13.76 22.74 5.02
CA LEU A 214 -15.03 23.43 5.27
C LEU A 214 -15.17 24.70 4.44
N GLY A 215 -14.05 25.28 3.99
CA GLY A 215 -14.05 26.45 3.12
C GLY A 215 -12.78 27.30 3.27
N ARG A 216 -12.81 28.51 2.71
CA ARG A 216 -11.76 29.52 2.88
C ARG A 216 -12.33 30.77 3.54
N SER A 217 -11.53 31.41 4.40
CA SER A 217 -11.91 32.64 5.09
C SER A 217 -10.71 33.57 5.27
N HIS A 218 -10.96 34.88 5.20
CA HIS A 218 -10.01 35.91 5.62
C HIS A 218 -9.93 36.04 7.16
N ASP A 219 -10.94 35.55 7.87
CA ASP A 219 -10.98 35.41 9.33
C ASP A 219 -11.16 33.93 9.70
N PRO A 220 -10.08 33.12 9.68
CA PRO A 220 -10.16 31.69 9.95
C PRO A 220 -10.45 31.38 11.42
N HIS A 221 -10.10 32.27 12.36
CA HIS A 221 -10.37 32.06 13.78
C HIS A 221 -11.87 32.05 14.05
N ARG A 222 -12.59 33.03 13.52
CA ARG A 222 -14.05 33.09 13.65
C ARG A 222 -14.72 31.90 12.97
N LEU A 223 -14.35 31.60 11.72
CA LEU A 223 -14.95 30.47 11.00
C LEU A 223 -14.66 29.13 11.71
N ALA A 224 -13.46 28.95 12.27
CA ALA A 224 -13.15 27.75 13.04
C ALA A 224 -14.03 27.62 14.30
N ALA A 225 -14.18 28.70 15.07
CA ALA A 225 -15.03 28.69 16.27
C ALA A 225 -16.51 28.43 15.95
N ASP A 226 -17.04 29.09 14.92
CA ASP A 226 -18.43 28.90 14.46
C ASP A 226 -18.64 27.45 13.97
N ALA A 227 -17.67 26.89 13.25
CA ALA A 227 -17.69 25.52 12.78
C ALA A 227 -17.61 24.50 13.93
N GLU A 228 -16.75 24.70 14.93
CA GLU A 228 -16.66 23.82 16.10
C GLU A 228 -17.97 23.79 16.87
N ALA A 229 -18.56 24.95 17.12
CA ALA A 229 -19.82 25.07 17.84
C ALA A 229 -20.98 24.39 17.08
N LEU A 230 -21.00 24.47 15.75
CA LEU A 230 -22.05 23.86 14.92
C LEU A 230 -21.88 22.35 14.74
N LEU A 231 -20.65 21.89 14.46
CA LEU A 231 -20.39 20.50 14.09
C LEU A 231 -20.31 19.57 15.30
N GLY A 232 -19.69 20.03 16.40
CA GLY A 232 -19.29 19.16 17.50
C GLY A 232 -18.45 17.96 17.04
N ALA A 233 -18.39 16.92 17.86
CA ALA A 233 -17.72 15.67 17.50
C ALA A 233 -18.66 14.75 16.71
N MET A 234 -18.24 14.33 15.51
CA MET A 234 -18.94 13.33 14.70
C MET A 234 -18.12 12.05 14.63
N THR A 235 -18.77 10.88 14.62
CA THR A 235 -18.08 9.60 14.51
C THR A 235 -18.71 8.71 13.45
N THR A 236 -17.88 8.06 12.65
CA THR A 236 -18.31 7.17 11.56
C THR A 236 -17.30 6.07 11.28
N ARG A 237 -17.61 5.17 10.35
CA ARG A 237 -16.70 4.13 9.87
C ARG A 237 -16.19 4.46 8.47
N VAL A 238 -14.88 4.35 8.28
CA VAL A 238 -14.24 4.35 6.96
C VAL A 238 -14.20 2.91 6.49
N THR A 239 -14.98 2.59 5.45
CA THR A 239 -15.13 1.22 4.93
C THR A 239 -14.71 1.09 3.47
N GLU A 240 -14.60 2.20 2.75
CA GLU A 240 -14.24 2.25 1.35
C GLU A 240 -13.59 3.59 1.00
N LEU A 241 -12.73 3.57 -0.03
CA LEU A 241 -12.26 4.75 -0.74
C LEU A 241 -12.90 4.80 -2.13
N VAL A 242 -12.90 5.98 -2.72
CA VAL A 242 -13.41 6.21 -4.08
C VAL A 242 -12.29 6.67 -5.01
N LEU A 243 -12.36 6.23 -6.26
CA LEU A 243 -11.63 6.85 -7.37
C LEU A 243 -12.49 7.96 -7.95
N LEU A 244 -12.00 9.18 -7.89
CA LEU A 244 -12.67 10.38 -8.38
C LEU A 244 -11.97 10.87 -9.65
N SER A 245 -12.76 11.36 -10.60
CA SER A 245 -12.26 12.07 -11.77
C SER A 245 -13.18 13.21 -12.17
N ARG A 246 -12.62 14.25 -12.79
CA ARG A 246 -13.37 15.28 -13.51
C ARG A 246 -12.83 15.47 -14.93
N ARG A 247 -13.73 15.84 -15.85
CA ARG A 247 -13.39 16.20 -17.23
C ARG A 247 -13.60 17.71 -17.40
N GLY A 248 -12.56 18.42 -17.82
CA GLY A 248 -12.60 19.89 -17.85
C GLY A 248 -12.97 20.48 -16.48
N GLU A 249 -13.90 21.43 -16.46
CA GLU A 249 -14.36 22.12 -15.23
C GLU A 249 -15.57 21.46 -14.54
N GLU A 250 -15.97 20.27 -14.98
CA GLU A 250 -17.05 19.50 -14.37
C GLU A 250 -16.76 19.13 -12.90
N PRO A 251 -17.80 18.80 -12.12
CA PRO A 251 -17.62 18.25 -10.78
C PRO A 251 -16.85 16.93 -10.79
N MET A 252 -16.15 16.64 -9.68
CA MET A 252 -15.59 15.32 -9.42
C MET A 252 -16.71 14.29 -9.33
N ARG A 253 -16.59 13.25 -10.16
CA ARG A 253 -17.51 12.10 -10.17
C ARG A 253 -16.78 10.88 -9.63
N VAL A 254 -17.50 10.10 -8.81
CA VAL A 254 -17.07 8.75 -8.44
C VAL A 254 -17.05 7.91 -9.71
N ARG A 255 -15.94 7.21 -9.96
CA ARG A 255 -15.77 6.24 -11.05
C ARG A 255 -15.69 4.81 -10.55
N ALA A 256 -15.12 4.63 -9.37
CA ALA A 256 -15.06 3.35 -8.70
C ALA A 256 -15.08 3.54 -7.18
N VAL A 257 -15.54 2.51 -6.49
CA VAL A 257 -15.51 2.37 -5.05
C VAL A 257 -14.70 1.13 -4.71
N VAL A 258 -13.76 1.23 -3.77
CA VAL A 258 -12.88 0.13 -3.38
C VAL A 258 -12.98 -0.08 -1.87
N ARG A 259 -13.38 -1.28 -1.46
CA ARG A 259 -13.57 -1.63 -0.04
C ARG A 259 -12.27 -1.92 0.69
N LEU A 260 -12.14 -1.36 1.88
CA LEU A 260 -11.09 -1.72 2.84
C LEU A 260 -11.27 -3.17 3.29
N GLY A 261 -10.16 -3.84 3.57
CA GLY A 261 -10.08 -5.22 4.09
C GLY A 261 -10.37 -6.33 3.07
N THR A 262 -11.03 -6.01 1.96
CA THR A 262 -11.35 -6.99 0.90
C THR A 262 -10.80 -6.60 -0.47
N GLY A 263 -10.52 -5.31 -0.70
CA GLY A 263 -10.14 -4.81 -2.01
C GLY A 263 -11.27 -4.87 -3.05
N HIS A 264 -12.50 -5.20 -2.66
CA HIS A 264 -13.60 -5.34 -3.62
C HIS A 264 -13.84 -4.03 -4.37
N VAL A 265 -13.70 -4.06 -5.70
CA VAL A 265 -13.91 -2.91 -6.59
C VAL A 265 -15.33 -2.96 -7.15
N ARG A 266 -16.03 -1.83 -7.05
CA ARG A 266 -17.32 -1.60 -7.72
C ARG A 266 -17.19 -0.37 -8.62
N TRP A 267 -17.24 -0.59 -9.92
CA TRP A 267 -17.31 0.51 -10.90
C TRP A 267 -18.68 1.17 -10.85
N THR A 268 -18.72 2.48 -11.02
CA THR A 268 -19.96 3.22 -11.21
C THR A 268 -20.21 3.38 -12.71
N PRO A 269 -21.45 3.20 -13.18
CA PRO A 269 -21.82 3.56 -14.55
C PRO A 269 -21.52 5.05 -14.80
N ASP A 270 -21.17 5.39 -16.04
CA ASP A 270 -20.99 6.77 -16.47
C ASP A 270 -22.28 7.60 -16.40
#